data_AF-A0A0Q5KBW0-F1
#
_entry.id   AF-A0A0Q5KBW0-F1
#
_cell.length_a   1.000
_cell.length_b   1.000
_cell.length_c   1.000
_cell.angle_alpha   90.00
_cell.angle_beta   90.00
_cell.angle_gamma   90.00
#
_symmetry.space_group_name_H-M   'P 1'
#
loop_
_entity.id
_entity.type
_entity.pdbx_description
1 polymer ?
#
loop_
_entity_poly.entity_id
_entity_poly.type
_entity_poly.pdbx_seq_one_letter_code
_entity_poly.pdbx_strand_id
1 'polypeptide(L)'
;MPGALDFARVLAACERREQETLGFLRELRCRTVEVLSALGYEEIDVYLTEGTCSFADAAVAATLSAVMKLPGTGLNRADFSLSLPLVLTPGGELRVSGAEINGLTVKETFVHSLAADPGQLARVMIHGLSRLYMAHLLKLEGRGESSQTCFLPQAFLLEEVR
;
A
#
# COMPACT_ATOMS: atom_id res chain seq x y z
N MET A 1 18.33 -2.43 -39.17
CA MET A 1 19.09 -2.87 -37.98
C MET A 1 19.28 -1.66 -37.09
N PRO A 2 18.73 -1.62 -35.87
CA PRO A 2 19.02 -0.54 -34.92
C PRO A 2 20.53 -0.46 -34.64
N GLY A 3 21.08 0.75 -34.58
CA GLY A 3 22.49 0.99 -34.31
C GLY A 3 22.79 1.00 -32.80
N ALA A 4 24.07 0.95 -32.42
CA ALA A 4 24.50 1.02 -31.02
C ALA A 4 23.98 2.28 -30.29
N LEU A 5 23.80 3.39 -31.01
CA LEU A 5 23.22 4.62 -30.49
C LEU A 5 21.73 4.48 -30.15
N ASP A 6 20.98 3.70 -30.95
CA ASP A 6 19.56 3.46 -30.70
C ASP A 6 19.37 2.62 -29.42
N PHE A 7 20.22 1.60 -29.23
CA PHE A 7 20.24 0.83 -27.99
C PHE A 7 20.60 1.68 -26.77
N ALA A 8 21.64 2.53 -26.87
CA ALA A 8 22.03 3.42 -25.77
C ALA A 8 20.90 4.38 -25.37
N ARG A 9 20.13 4.91 -26.35
CA ARG A 9 18.98 5.77 -26.09
C ARG A 9 17.84 5.04 -25.38
N VAL A 10 17.55 3.81 -25.79
CA VAL A 10 16.53 2.99 -25.15
C VAL A 10 16.93 2.67 -23.70
N LEU A 11 18.18 2.26 -23.47
CA LEU A 11 18.69 1.99 -22.12
C LEU A 11 18.60 3.23 -21.22
N ALA A 12 19.05 4.39 -21.70
CA ALA A 12 18.97 5.63 -20.93
C ALA A 12 17.53 6.06 -20.62
N ALA A 13 16.58 5.77 -21.53
CA ALA A 13 15.16 6.02 -21.27
C ALA A 13 14.58 5.07 -20.22
N CYS A 14 14.99 3.79 -20.24
CA CYS A 14 14.61 2.81 -19.23
C CYS A 14 15.13 3.18 -17.84
N GLU A 15 16.42 3.50 -17.71
CA GLU A 15 17.03 3.89 -16.43
C GLU A 15 16.36 5.13 -15.83
N ARG A 16 16.07 6.14 -16.65
CA ARG A 16 15.40 7.37 -16.19
C ARG A 16 14.00 7.08 -15.66
N ARG A 17 13.26 6.22 -16.35
CA ARG A 17 11.91 5.82 -15.94
C ARG A 17 11.91 5.01 -14.64
N GLU A 18 12.89 4.14 -14.47
CA GLU A 18 13.09 3.40 -13.22
C GLU A 18 13.38 4.36 -12.06
N GLN A 19 14.29 5.32 -12.25
CA GLN A 19 14.59 6.34 -11.24
C GLN A 19 13.38 7.20 -10.87
N GLU A 20 12.59 7.63 -11.84
CA GLU A 20 11.33 8.36 -11.61
C GLU A 20 10.35 7.51 -10.79
N THR A 21 10.25 6.22 -11.11
CA THR A 21 9.36 5.27 -10.43
C THR A 21 9.80 5.03 -8.98
N LEU A 22 11.11 4.90 -8.73
CA LEU A 22 11.65 4.79 -7.37
C LEU A 22 11.46 6.09 -6.58
N GLY A 23 11.64 7.24 -7.22
CA GLY A 23 11.33 8.55 -6.64
C GLY A 23 9.87 8.64 -6.20
N PHE A 24 8.96 8.23 -7.08
CA PHE A 24 7.52 8.15 -6.79
C PHE A 24 7.21 7.24 -5.60
N LEU A 25 7.80 6.05 -5.54
CA LEU A 25 7.59 5.11 -4.42
C LEU A 25 8.08 5.67 -3.08
N ARG A 26 9.20 6.39 -3.08
CA ARG A 26 9.72 7.06 -1.87
C ARG A 26 8.79 8.18 -1.43
N GLU A 27 8.26 8.96 -2.37
CA GLU A 27 7.27 9.98 -2.03
C GLU A 27 5.96 9.35 -1.53
N LEU A 28 5.47 8.28 -2.17
CA LEU A 28 4.30 7.52 -1.73
C LEU A 28 4.45 7.01 -0.30
N ARG A 29 5.64 6.53 0.09
CA ARG A 29 5.97 6.16 1.48
C ARG A 29 5.78 7.36 2.41
N CYS A 30 6.38 8.51 2.09
CA CYS A 30 6.26 9.72 2.91
C CYS A 30 4.80 10.16 3.05
N ARG A 31 4.04 10.18 1.95
CA ARG A 31 2.61 10.54 1.95
C ARG A 31 1.77 9.56 2.74
N THR A 32 2.13 8.28 2.73
CA THR A 32 1.42 7.27 3.53
C THR A 32 1.58 7.53 5.02
N VAL A 33 2.77 7.95 5.49
CA VAL A 33 2.96 8.39 6.89
C VAL A 33 2.04 9.56 7.22
N GLU A 34 2.00 10.58 6.35
CA GLU A 34 1.15 11.77 6.55
C GLU A 34 -0.34 11.39 6.62
N VAL A 35 -0.79 10.51 5.73
CA VAL A 35 -2.18 10.05 5.69
C VAL A 35 -2.51 9.23 6.95
N LEU A 36 -1.66 8.30 7.35
CA LEU A 36 -1.87 7.52 8.57
C LEU A 36 -1.86 8.40 9.82
N SER A 37 -0.96 9.37 9.90
CA SER A 37 -0.94 10.33 11.01
C SER A 37 -2.21 11.19 11.03
N ALA A 38 -2.71 11.63 9.88
CA ALA A 38 -3.96 12.37 9.77
C ALA A 38 -5.19 11.53 10.17
N LEU A 39 -5.11 10.20 10.08
CA LEU A 39 -6.13 9.27 10.57
C LEU A 39 -6.01 8.98 12.08
N GLY A 40 -5.04 9.59 12.76
CA GLY A 40 -4.84 9.47 14.21
C GLY A 40 -3.94 8.33 14.64
N TYR A 41 -3.31 7.61 13.72
CA TYR A 41 -2.29 6.62 14.09
C TYR A 41 -1.05 7.30 14.66
N GLU A 42 -0.42 6.65 15.63
CA GLU A 42 0.74 7.15 16.35
C GLU A 42 1.93 6.18 16.22
N GLU A 43 3.15 6.64 16.54
CA GLU A 43 4.37 5.81 16.48
C GLU A 43 4.50 5.06 15.14
N ILE A 44 4.30 5.79 14.04
CA ILE A 44 4.22 5.19 12.69
C ILE A 44 5.62 4.98 12.14
N ASP A 45 6.04 3.73 12.05
CA ASP A 45 7.26 3.31 11.36
C ASP A 45 6.91 2.68 10.01
N VAL A 46 7.24 3.37 8.92
CA VAL A 46 7.01 2.88 7.55
C VAL A 46 8.33 2.55 6.88
N TYR A 47 8.42 1.38 6.27
CA TYR A 47 9.57 0.86 5.53
C TYR A 47 9.18 0.59 4.09
N LEU A 48 10.06 0.90 3.16
CA LEU A 48 9.93 0.52 1.77
C LEU A 48 11.10 -0.40 1.43
N THR A 49 10.80 -1.65 1.08
CA THR A 49 11.79 -2.63 0.65
C THR A 49 11.66 -2.78 -0.86
N GLU A 50 12.65 -2.29 -1.60
CA GLU A 50 12.72 -2.46 -3.05
C GLU A 50 12.96 -3.95 -3.35
N GLY A 51 12.13 -4.52 -4.21
CA GLY A 51 12.20 -5.92 -4.60
C GLY A 51 12.86 -6.09 -5.97
N THR A 52 13.42 -7.26 -6.23
CA THR A 52 13.91 -7.61 -7.57
C THR A 52 12.73 -7.94 -8.50
N CYS A 53 12.69 -7.33 -9.68
CA CYS A 53 11.68 -7.63 -10.70
C CYS A 53 11.78 -9.10 -11.15
N SER A 54 10.77 -9.93 -10.83
CA SER A 54 10.68 -11.31 -11.35
C SER A 54 9.57 -11.49 -12.40
N PHE A 55 8.75 -10.47 -12.62
CA PHE A 55 7.63 -10.52 -13.58
C PHE A 55 8.00 -9.77 -14.85
N ALA A 56 7.79 -10.41 -16.01
CA ALA A 56 8.06 -9.83 -17.33
C ALA A 56 7.29 -8.53 -17.61
N ASP A 57 6.18 -8.29 -16.88
CA ASP A 57 5.29 -7.13 -17.02
C ASP A 57 5.41 -6.12 -15.87
N ALA A 58 6.41 -6.24 -14.98
CA ALA A 58 6.63 -5.30 -13.88
C ALA A 58 7.75 -4.31 -14.23
N ALA A 59 7.49 -3.01 -14.08
CA ALA A 59 8.53 -2.00 -14.17
C ALA A 59 9.35 -1.95 -12.87
N VAL A 60 8.67 -1.98 -11.72
CA VAL A 60 9.28 -2.00 -10.38
C VAL A 60 8.40 -2.84 -9.43
N ALA A 61 9.03 -3.63 -8.57
CA ALA A 61 8.38 -4.30 -7.45
C ALA A 61 8.94 -3.77 -6.13
N ALA A 62 8.09 -3.53 -5.14
CA ALA A 62 8.49 -3.11 -3.81
C ALA A 62 7.51 -3.65 -2.76
N THR A 63 7.88 -3.63 -1.49
CA THR A 63 6.98 -3.90 -0.38
C THR A 63 6.97 -2.71 0.54
N LEU A 64 5.78 -2.12 0.75
CA LEU A 64 5.57 -1.07 1.74
C LEU A 64 5.04 -1.70 3.02
N SER A 65 5.85 -1.69 4.06
CA SER A 65 5.48 -2.20 5.38
C SER A 65 5.31 -1.05 6.35
N ALA A 66 4.32 -1.12 7.24
CA ALA A 66 4.22 -0.20 8.35
C ALA A 66 3.86 -0.91 9.64
N VAL A 67 4.40 -0.42 10.74
CA VAL A 67 3.99 -0.74 12.11
C VAL A 67 3.61 0.57 12.77
N MET A 68 2.47 0.59 13.45
CA MET A 68 1.96 1.80 14.09
C MET A 68 1.04 1.44 15.25
N LYS A 69 0.76 2.41 16.11
CA LYS A 69 -0.23 2.26 17.19
C LYS A 69 -1.57 2.83 16.78
N LEU A 70 -2.62 2.12 17.19
CA LEU A 70 -3.99 2.58 17.02
C LEU A 70 -4.25 3.89 17.79
N PRO A 71 -5.12 4.77 17.25
CA PRO A 71 -5.59 5.95 17.98
C PRO A 71 -6.27 5.55 19.29
N GLY A 72 -5.92 6.22 20.39
CA GLY A 72 -6.54 6.00 21.71
C GLY A 72 -5.66 6.47 22.86
N THR A 73 -6.17 6.52 24.09
CA THR A 73 -5.40 6.91 25.29
C THR A 73 -5.23 5.72 26.23
N GLY A 74 -4.03 5.56 26.80
CA GLY A 74 -3.72 4.55 27.83
C GLY A 74 -2.75 3.44 27.42
N LEU A 75 -2.50 2.52 28.36
CA LEU A 75 -1.47 1.46 28.27
C LEU A 75 -1.82 0.29 27.31
N ASN A 76 -3.05 0.25 26.78
CA ASN A 76 -3.54 -0.80 25.87
C ASN A 76 -3.59 -0.34 24.41
N ARG A 77 -2.62 0.45 23.95
CA ARG A 77 -2.49 0.75 22.52
C ARG A 77 -1.91 -0.48 21.84
N ALA A 78 -2.74 -1.16 21.04
CA ALA A 78 -2.31 -2.32 20.28
C ALA A 78 -1.50 -1.87 19.06
N ASP A 79 -0.46 -2.64 18.77
CA ASP A 79 0.30 -2.50 17.53
C ASP A 79 -0.55 -2.96 16.36
N PHE A 80 -0.44 -2.23 15.26
CA PHE A 80 -1.10 -2.49 14.01
C PHE A 80 -0.04 -2.58 12.92
N SER A 81 -0.04 -3.69 12.19
CA SER A 81 0.92 -3.94 11.13
C SER A 81 0.24 -4.02 9.76
N LEU A 82 0.92 -3.50 8.75
CA LEU A 82 0.58 -3.69 7.34
C LEU A 82 1.81 -4.06 6.53
N SER A 83 1.61 -4.91 5.55
CA SER A 83 2.58 -5.23 4.51
C SER A 83 1.88 -5.23 3.16
N LEU A 84 2.30 -4.34 2.28
CA LEU A 84 1.68 -4.09 0.99
C LEU A 84 2.69 -4.39 -0.12
N PRO A 85 2.59 -5.57 -0.77
CA PRO A 85 3.36 -5.86 -1.99
C PRO A 85 2.88 -4.94 -3.12
N LEU A 86 3.73 -4.01 -3.53
CA LEU A 86 3.49 -3.03 -4.57
C LEU A 86 4.15 -3.48 -5.88
N VAL A 87 3.39 -3.43 -6.97
CA VAL A 87 3.90 -3.63 -8.33
C VAL A 87 3.51 -2.44 -9.18
N LEU A 88 4.50 -1.73 -9.72
CA LEU A 88 4.28 -0.66 -10.68
C LEU A 88 4.48 -1.22 -12.08
N THR A 89 3.44 -1.12 -12.90
CA THR A 89 3.48 -1.61 -14.28
C THR A 89 4.09 -0.57 -15.22
N PRO A 90 4.67 -1.00 -16.36
CA PRO A 90 5.09 -0.07 -17.42
C PRO A 90 3.95 0.77 -18.00
N GLY A 91 2.69 0.38 -17.77
CA GLY A 91 1.50 1.15 -18.14
C GLY A 91 1.18 2.30 -17.18
N GLY A 92 1.93 2.43 -16.08
CA GLY A 92 1.67 3.44 -15.06
C GLY A 92 0.52 3.06 -14.13
N GLU A 93 0.40 1.79 -13.76
CA GLU A 93 -0.56 1.33 -12.75
C GLU A 93 0.19 0.85 -11.51
N LEU A 94 -0.33 1.21 -10.34
CA LEU A 94 0.01 0.58 -9.06
C LEU A 94 -0.93 -0.60 -8.82
N ARG A 95 -0.36 -1.77 -8.61
CA ARG A 95 -1.07 -2.99 -8.20
C ARG A 95 -0.60 -3.41 -6.83
N VAL A 96 -1.56 -3.76 -5.97
CA VAL A 96 -1.31 -4.33 -4.65
C VAL A 96 -2.07 -5.64 -4.53
N SER A 97 -1.34 -6.74 -4.41
CA SER A 97 -1.89 -8.09 -4.31
C SER A 97 -1.30 -8.80 -3.11
N GLY A 98 -2.14 -9.52 -2.36
CA GLY A 98 -1.71 -10.22 -1.15
C GLY A 98 -1.29 -9.27 -0.03
N ALA A 99 -2.02 -8.16 0.13
CA ALA A 99 -1.82 -7.26 1.26
C ALA A 99 -2.03 -8.02 2.57
N GLU A 100 -1.10 -7.87 3.51
CA GLU A 100 -1.21 -8.44 4.84
C GLU A 100 -1.51 -7.31 5.83
N ILE A 101 -2.58 -7.48 6.61
CA ILE A 101 -3.02 -6.49 7.60
C ILE A 101 -3.23 -7.24 8.90
N ASN A 102 -2.42 -6.93 9.91
CA ASN A 102 -2.44 -7.58 11.22
C ASN A 102 -2.41 -9.13 11.14
N GLY A 103 -1.56 -9.68 10.27
CA GLY A 103 -1.44 -11.13 10.04
C GLY A 103 -2.51 -11.74 9.13
N LEU A 104 -3.49 -10.97 8.67
CA LEU A 104 -4.53 -11.45 7.75
C LEU A 104 -4.21 -11.06 6.31
N THR A 105 -4.19 -12.05 5.42
CA THR A 105 -3.97 -11.83 3.99
C THR A 105 -5.27 -11.46 3.27
N VAL A 106 -5.35 -10.23 2.79
CA VAL A 106 -6.38 -9.76 1.86
C VAL A 106 -6.07 -10.31 0.47
N LYS A 107 -6.96 -11.17 -0.05
CA LYS A 107 -6.78 -11.84 -1.34
C LYS A 107 -7.18 -10.95 -2.52
N GLU A 108 -8.05 -9.99 -2.26
CA GLU A 108 -8.48 -9.00 -3.23
C GLU A 108 -7.31 -8.11 -3.67
N THR A 109 -7.22 -7.87 -4.97
CA THR A 109 -6.18 -7.02 -5.54
C THR A 109 -6.70 -5.59 -5.68
N PHE A 110 -5.92 -4.64 -5.18
CA PHE A 110 -6.14 -3.22 -5.44
C PHE A 110 -5.35 -2.80 -6.67
N VAL A 111 -6.01 -2.17 -7.63
CA VAL A 111 -5.38 -1.62 -8.84
C VAL A 111 -5.78 -0.17 -8.98
N HIS A 112 -4.81 0.70 -9.19
CA HIS A 112 -5.06 2.11 -9.44
C HIS A 112 -4.05 2.65 -10.44
N SER A 113 -4.49 3.51 -11.37
CA SER A 113 -3.56 4.25 -12.24
C SER A 113 -2.75 5.24 -11.41
N LEU A 114 -1.47 5.39 -11.72
CA LEU A 114 -0.61 6.43 -11.17
C LEU A 114 -1.12 7.79 -11.66
N ALA A 115 -1.98 8.43 -10.85
CA ALA A 115 -2.19 9.87 -10.98
C ALA A 115 -0.89 10.58 -10.60
N ALA A 116 -0.61 11.74 -11.21
CA ALA A 116 0.61 12.49 -10.97
C ALA A 116 0.82 12.95 -9.51
N ASP A 117 -0.14 12.72 -8.61
CA ASP A 117 -0.07 13.07 -7.19
C ASP A 117 0.06 11.82 -6.28
N PRO A 118 1.25 11.57 -5.70
CA PRO A 118 1.46 10.53 -4.70
C PRO A 118 0.59 10.70 -3.44
N GLY A 119 0.18 11.93 -3.10
CA GLY A 119 -0.65 12.22 -1.94
C GLY A 119 -2.06 11.67 -2.10
N GLN A 120 -2.70 11.96 -3.24
CA GLN A 120 -3.98 11.37 -3.61
C GLN A 120 -3.89 9.84 -3.66
N LEU A 121 -2.83 9.29 -4.27
CA LEU A 121 -2.68 7.83 -4.34
C LEU A 121 -2.54 7.19 -2.97
N ALA A 122 -1.77 7.77 -2.05
CA ALA A 122 -1.66 7.28 -0.68
C ALA A 122 -3.03 7.21 0.01
N ARG A 123 -3.84 8.28 -0.12
CA ARG A 123 -5.20 8.32 0.45
C ARG A 123 -6.10 7.24 -0.14
N VAL A 124 -6.12 7.12 -1.47
CA VAL A 124 -6.97 6.14 -2.15
C VAL A 124 -6.52 4.71 -1.84
N MET A 125 -5.22 4.46 -1.76
CA MET A 125 -4.65 3.17 -1.39
C MET A 125 -5.06 2.79 0.04
N ILE A 126 -4.84 3.66 1.03
CA ILE A 126 -5.21 3.38 2.42
C ILE A 126 -6.70 3.16 2.57
N HIS A 127 -7.53 4.01 1.96
CA HIS A 127 -8.98 3.87 2.03
C HIS A 127 -9.47 2.60 1.29
N GLY A 128 -8.94 2.33 0.10
CA GLY A 128 -9.27 1.15 -0.69
C GLY A 128 -8.94 -0.15 0.04
N LEU A 129 -7.73 -0.24 0.59
CA LEU A 129 -7.29 -1.40 1.37
C LEU A 129 -8.10 -1.57 2.66
N SER A 130 -8.42 -0.48 3.35
CA SER A 130 -9.28 -0.51 4.53
C SER A 130 -10.66 -1.10 4.21
N ARG A 131 -11.26 -0.71 3.08
CA ARG A 131 -12.53 -1.28 2.62
C ARG A 131 -12.42 -2.75 2.29
N LEU A 132 -11.36 -3.17 1.60
CA LEU A 132 -11.12 -4.58 1.27
C LEU A 132 -10.94 -5.42 2.54
N TYR A 133 -10.18 -4.91 3.51
CA TYR A 133 -9.97 -5.54 4.81
C TYR A 133 -11.28 -5.69 5.59
N MET A 134 -12.09 -4.63 5.68
CA MET A 134 -13.40 -4.70 6.36
C MET A 134 -14.35 -5.68 5.67
N ALA A 135 -14.40 -5.67 4.34
CA ALA A 135 -15.18 -6.65 3.58
C ALA A 135 -14.69 -8.09 3.85
N HIS A 136 -13.39 -8.28 4.03
CA HIS A 136 -12.80 -9.57 4.39
C HIS A 136 -13.23 -10.01 5.80
N LEU A 137 -13.15 -9.13 6.80
CA LEU A 137 -13.58 -9.42 8.17
C LEU A 137 -15.06 -9.78 8.25
N LEU A 138 -15.93 -9.03 7.57
CA LEU A 138 -17.37 -9.33 7.52
C LEU A 138 -17.68 -10.68 6.87
N LYS A 139 -16.90 -11.07 5.85
CA LYS A 139 -17.02 -12.41 5.24
C LYS A 139 -16.60 -13.53 6.20
N LEU A 140 -15.61 -13.28 7.06
CA LEU A 140 -15.16 -14.25 8.08
C LEU A 140 -16.22 -14.41 9.18
N GLU A 141 -16.79 -13.31 9.67
CA GLU A 141 -17.85 -13.33 10.69
C GLU A 141 -19.13 -14.00 10.18
N GLY A 142 -19.53 -13.73 8.93
CA GLY A 142 -20.70 -14.35 8.30
C GLY A 142 -20.55 -15.85 8.00
N ARG A 143 -19.35 -16.43 8.16
CA ARG A 143 -19.07 -17.86 7.96
C ARG A 143 -19.03 -18.69 9.25
N GLY A 144 -19.25 -18.08 10.42
CA GLY A 144 -19.42 -18.84 11.67
C GLY A 144 -18.17 -19.57 12.15
N GLU A 145 -16.98 -19.04 11.89
CA GLU A 145 -15.76 -19.47 12.59
C GLU A 145 -15.60 -18.61 13.85
N SER A 146 -16.35 -18.96 14.87
CA SER A 146 -16.21 -18.44 16.22
C SER A 146 -14.91 -18.98 16.84
N SER A 147 -13.80 -18.27 16.67
CA SER A 147 -12.69 -18.30 17.63
C SER A 147 -11.83 -17.05 17.53
N GLN A 148 -11.78 -16.35 18.67
CA GLN A 148 -10.86 -15.28 19.05
C GLN A 148 -11.15 -13.88 18.50
N THR A 149 -11.83 -13.12 19.37
CA THR A 149 -11.90 -11.66 19.49
C THR A 149 -10.88 -10.88 18.67
N CYS A 150 -11.26 -10.51 17.44
CA CYS A 150 -10.66 -9.38 16.75
C CYS A 150 -11.28 -8.11 17.32
N PHE A 151 -10.50 -7.33 18.07
CA PHE A 151 -10.87 -5.97 18.43
C PHE A 151 -10.97 -5.16 17.14
N LEU A 152 -12.19 -4.85 16.72
CA LEU A 152 -12.46 -3.88 15.66
C LEU A 152 -12.13 -2.48 16.20
N PRO A 153 -11.13 -1.76 15.65
CA PRO A 153 -10.96 -0.36 16.00
C PRO A 153 -12.15 0.43 15.45
N GLN A 154 -12.86 1.12 16.37
CA GLN A 154 -13.98 2.04 16.07
C GLN A 154 -13.58 3.23 15.17
N ALA A 155 -12.30 3.39 14.84
CA ALA A 155 -11.79 4.50 14.03
C ALA A 155 -12.28 4.50 12.57
N PHE A 156 -12.94 3.42 12.10
CA PHE A 156 -13.47 3.34 10.72
C PHE A 156 -14.92 3.81 10.56
N LEU A 157 -15.56 4.31 11.62
CA LEU A 157 -16.95 4.80 11.59
C LEU A 157 -17.08 6.29 11.93
N LEU A 158 -16.46 7.17 11.16
CA LEU A 158 -16.70 8.62 11.14
C LEU A 158 -16.38 9.13 9.73
N GLU A 159 -17.18 9.86 8.96
CA GLU A 159 -18.54 10.40 9.06
C GLU A 159 -19.08 10.47 7.61
N GLU A 160 -20.30 10.00 7.37
CA GLU A 160 -21.12 10.42 6.22
C GLU A 160 -22.39 11.07 6.78
N VAL A 161 -22.24 12.20 7.49
CA VAL A 161 -23.37 13.08 7.85
C VAL A 161 -22.90 14.55 7.92
N ARG A 162 -22.77 15.21 6.76
CA ARG A 162 -23.43 16.48 6.39
C ARG A 162 -22.82 17.12 5.15
#